data_AF-A0A2R6AYE1-F1
#
_entry.id   AF-A0A2R6AYE1-F1
#
_cell.length_a   1.000
_cell.length_b   1.000
_cell.length_c   1.000
_cell.angle_alpha   90.00
_cell.angle_beta   90.00
_cell.angle_gamma   90.00
#
_symmetry.space_group_name_H-M   'P 1'
#
loop_
_entity.id
_entity.type
_entity.pdbx_description
1 polymer ?
#
loop_
_entity_poly.entity_id
_entity_poly.type
_entity_poly.pdbx_seq_one_letter_code
_entity_poly.pdbx_strand_id
1 'polypeptide(L)' 'MSYFYSVAFSANFFQKDLIVTQDKAVLEADFYGRQLLEFAGIKPKEGEVHVPLCVVYQVKDDKITGAHIYFESDALR' A
#
# COMPACT_ATOMS: atom_id res chain seq x y z
N MET A 1 8.03 3.22 -6.39
CA MET A 1 6.56 3.11 -6.43
C MET A 1 6.07 1.81 -7.06
N SER A 2 6.71 1.22 -8.09
CA SER A 2 6.28 -0.08 -8.64
C SER A 2 6.64 -1.30 -7.77
N TYR A 3 7.66 -1.21 -6.92
CA TYR A 3 8.18 -2.39 -6.21
C TYR A 3 7.23 -2.96 -5.15
N PHE A 4 6.40 -2.14 -4.50
CA PHE A 4 5.60 -2.55 -3.34
C PHE A 4 4.37 -3.38 -3.73
N TYR A 5 3.66 -2.99 -4.80
CA TYR A 5 2.36 -3.58 -5.15
C TYR A 5 2.44 -4.67 -6.21
N SER A 6 3.41 -4.63 -7.14
CA SER A 6 3.39 -5.55 -8.28
C SER A 6 4.29 -6.78 -8.15
N VAL A 7 5.04 -6.92 -7.05
CA VAL A 7 5.97 -8.06 -6.86
C VAL A 7 5.44 -9.03 -5.80
N ALA A 8 5.03 -8.52 -4.63
CA ALA A 8 4.53 -9.37 -3.55
C ALA A 8 3.06 -9.77 -3.71
N PHE A 9 2.28 -9.02 -4.51
CA PHE A 9 0.85 -9.25 -4.70
C PHE A 9 0.48 -9.20 -6.18
N SER A 10 -0.49 -10.03 -6.57
CA SER A 10 -1.35 -9.75 -7.71
C SER A 10 -2.61 -9.14 -7.15
N ALA A 11 -2.71 -7.81 -7.15
CA ALA A 11 -3.79 -7.10 -6.49
C ALA A 11 -4.29 -5.89 -7.28
N ASN A 12 -5.58 -5.62 -7.13
CA ASN A 12 -6.22 -4.40 -7.57
C ASN A 12 -6.12 -3.37 -6.44
N PHE A 13 -5.71 -2.16 -6.80
CA PHE A 13 -5.60 -1.02 -5.89
C PHE A 13 -6.83 -0.12 -6.04
N PHE A 14 -7.44 0.23 -4.92
CA PHE A 14 -8.63 1.08 -4.88
C PHE A 14 -8.34 2.30 -4.02
N GLN A 15 -8.15 3.44 -4.66
CA GLN A 15 -8.04 4.72 -3.97
C GLN A 15 -9.42 5.12 -3.41
N LYS A 16 -9.47 5.42 -2.11
CA LYS A 16 -10.64 6.01 -1.45
C LYS A 16 -10.52 7.52 -1.44
N ASP A 17 -9.48 8.01 -0.77
CA ASP A 17 -9.26 9.43 -0.54
C ASP A 17 -7.82 9.83 -0.84
N LEU A 18 -7.65 11.06 -1.32
CA LEU A 18 -6.35 11.67 -1.53
C LEU A 18 -6.39 13.13 -1.09
N ILE A 19 -5.59 13.45 -0.08
CA ILE A 19 -5.42 14.82 0.41
C ILE A 19 -4.01 15.26 0.05
N VAL A 20 -3.89 16.41 -0.63
CA VAL A 20 -2.60 16.96 -1.06
C VAL A 20 -2.41 18.35 -0.45
N THR A 21 -1.27 18.54 0.20
CA THR A 21 -0.78 19.84 0.69
C THR A 21 0.51 20.21 -0.07
N GLN A 22 1.10 21.36 0.25
CA GLN A 22 2.35 21.80 -0.37
C GLN A 22 3.52 20.84 -0.13
N ASP A 23 3.59 20.23 1.05
CA ASP A 23 4.73 19.46 1.54
C ASP A 23 4.42 17.98 1.78
N LYS A 24 3.15 17.57 1.66
CA LYS A 24 2.69 16.21 1.93
C LYS A 24 1.52 15.80 1.04
N ALA A 25 1.35 14.49 0.90
CA ALA A 25 0.12 13.90 0.42
C ALA A 25 -0.26 12.71 1.31
N VAL A 26 -1.55 12.53 1.56
CA VAL A 26 -2.08 11.39 2.29
C VAL A 26 -3.05 10.64 1.39
N LEU A 27 -2.79 9.35 1.20
CA LEU A 27 -3.59 8.44 0.41
C LEU A 27 -4.24 7.42 1.34
N GLU A 28 -5.57 7.31 1.30
CA GLU A 28 -6.30 6.18 1.86
C GLU A 28 -6.71 5.25 0.72
N ALA A 29 -6.48 3.95 0.89
CA ALA A 29 -6.78 2.97 -0.13
C ALA A 29 -7.04 1.58 0.43
N ASP A 30 -7.53 0.70 -0.43
CA ASP A 30 -7.52 -0.75 -0.24
C ASP A 30 -6.70 -1.42 -1.33
N PHE A 31 -6.14 -2.59 -1.04
CA PHE A 31 -5.79 -3.56 -2.08
C PHE A 31 -6.52 -4.88 -1.89
N TYR A 32 -6.99 -5.47 -2.99
CA TYR A 32 -7.64 -6.78 -3.03
C TYR A 32 -6.87 -7.68 -3.98
N GLY A 33 -6.48 -8.86 -3.54
CA GLY A 33 -5.80 -9.80 -4.43
C GLY A 33 -5.12 -10.96 -3.74
N ARG A 34 -4.16 -11.57 -4.42
CA ARG A 34 -3.43 -12.74 -3.92
C ARG A 34 -1.99 -12.37 -3.56
N GLN A 35 -1.57 -12.77 -2.37
CA GLN A 35 -0.16 -12.71 -1.98
C GLN A 35 0.62 -13.80 -2.75
N LEU A 36 1.69 -13.39 -3.42
CA LEU A 36 2.54 -14.27 -4.25
C LEU A 36 3.85 -14.63 -3.54
N LEU A 37 4.35 -13.73 -2.70
CA LEU A 37 5.64 -13.86 -2.00
C LEU A 37 5.48 -13.52 -0.51
N GLU A 38 6.45 -13.94 0.30
CA GLU A 38 6.50 -13.52 1.70
C GLU A 38 6.55 -11.99 1.81
N PHE A 39 5.71 -11.44 2.68
CA PHE A 39 5.62 -10.01 2.90
C PHE A 39 5.47 -9.73 4.39
N ALA A 40 6.29 -8.83 4.93
CA ALA A 40 6.32 -8.50 6.36
C ALA A 40 6.45 -9.73 7.29
N GLY A 41 7.16 -10.79 6.87
CA GLY A 41 7.31 -12.04 7.61
C GLY A 41 6.10 -12.97 7.56
N ILE A 42 5.08 -12.63 6.78
CA ILE A 42 3.86 -13.42 6.58
C ILE A 42 3.99 -14.14 5.23
N LYS A 43 3.92 -15.47 5.26
CA LYS A 43 3.96 -16.30 4.04
C LYS A 43 2.65 -16.19 3.27
N PRO A 44 2.67 -16.35 1.94
CA PRO A 44 1.45 -16.47 1.15
C PRO A 44 0.51 -17.55 1.70
N LYS A 45 -0.77 -17.20 1.82
CA LYS A 45 -1.85 -18.15 2.11
C LYS A 45 -2.72 -18.39 0.88
N GLU A 46 -3.53 -19.44 0.92
CA GLU A 46 -4.58 -19.63 -0.08
C GLU A 46 -5.71 -18.61 0.10
N GLY A 47 -6.28 -18.16 -1.02
CA GLY A 47 -7.38 -17.20 -1.05
C GLY A 47 -6.95 -15.77 -1.41
N GLU A 48 -7.96 -14.90 -1.49
CA GLU A 48 -7.78 -13.47 -1.68
C GLU A 48 -7.66 -12.76 -0.32
N VAL A 49 -6.83 -11.73 -0.27
CA VAL A 49 -6.70 -10.81 0.85
C VAL A 49 -7.30 -9.47 0.48
N HIS A 50 -7.89 -8.81 1.47
CA HIS A 50 -8.30 -7.41 1.41
C HIS A 50 -7.54 -6.67 2.48
N VAL A 51 -6.70 -5.72 2.10
CA VAL A 51 -5.86 -4.98 3.02
C VAL A 51 -6.11 -3.48 2.88
N PRO A 52 -6.74 -2.86 3.89
CA PRO A 52 -6.77 -1.41 4.02
C PRO A 52 -5.37 -0.85 4.27
N LEU A 53 -5.07 0.31 3.68
CA LEU A 53 -3.81 1.00 3.88
C LEU A 53 -3.95 2.53 3.85
N CYS A 54 -3.00 3.19 4.50
CA CYS A 54 -2.81 4.63 4.46
C CYS A 54 -1.34 4.95 4.18
N VAL A 55 -1.07 5.83 3.22
CA VAL A 55 0.29 6.29 2.91
C VAL A 55 0.40 7.78 3.12
N VAL A 56 1.39 8.18 3.91
CA VAL A 56 1.78 9.59 4.06
C VAL A 56 3.06 9.80 3.25
N TYR A 57 2.94 10.53 2.14
CA TYR A 57 4.06 10.95 1.30
C TYR A 57 4.63 12.28 1.78
N GLN A 58 5.95 12.41 1.82
CA GLN A 58 6.61 13.71 1.87
C GLN A 58 6.83 14.22 0.44
N VAL A 59 6.43 15.45 0.16
CA VAL A 59 6.52 16.10 -1.15
C VAL A 59 7.46 17.30 -1.06
N LYS A 60 8.43 17.38 -1.97
CA LYS A 60 9.34 18.52 -2.10
C LYS A 60 9.70 18.70 -3.57
N ASP A 61 9.67 19.94 -4.06
CA ASP A 61 9.99 20.29 -5.45
C ASP A 61 9.21 19.40 -6.45
N ASP A 62 7.90 19.27 -6.21
CA ASP A 62 6.95 18.44 -6.98
C ASP A 62 7.31 16.94 -7.06
N LYS A 63 8.11 16.45 -6.12
CA LYS A 63 8.56 15.05 -6.04
C LYS A 63 8.24 14.43 -4.70
N ILE A 64 7.84 13.15 -4.73
CA ILE A 64 7.78 12.33 -3.53
C ILE A 64 9.22 12.02 -3.08
N THR A 65 9.56 12.42 -1.86
CA THR A 65 10.90 12.23 -1.29
C THR A 65 10.95 11.16 -0.20
N GLY A 66 9.79 10.76 0.32
CA GLY A 66 9.64 9.70 1.30
C GLY A 66 8.20 9.23 1.42
N ALA A 67 8.00 8.12 2.11
CA ALA A 67 6.68 7.61 2.43
C ALA A 67 6.68 6.90 3.79
N HIS A 68 5.64 7.12 4.59
CA HIS A 68 5.27 6.26 5.70
C HIS A 68 4.03 5.46 5.28
N ILE A 69 4.13 4.13 5.29
CA ILE A 69 3.07 3.22 4.86
C ILE A 69 2.53 2.54 6.11
N TYR A 70 1.22 2.67 6.33
CA TYR A 70 0.48 1.99 7.39
C TYR A 70 -0.53 1.06 6.71
N PHE A 71 -0.59 -0.20 7.12
CA PHE A 71 -1.54 -1.15 6.57
C PHE A 71 -1.93 -2.15 7.66
N GLU A 72 -3.10 -2.76 7.47
CA GLU A 72 -3.58 -3.84 8.33
C GLU A 72 -2.81 -5.13 7.96
N SER A 73 -1.86 -5.55 8.80
CA SER A 73 -1.06 -6.75 8.56
C SER A 73 -1.74 -8.06 8.94
N ASP A 74 -2.69 -8.05 9.87
CA ASP A 74 -3.45 -9.23 10.27
C ASP A 74 -4.46 -9.66 9.19
N ALA A 75 -4.86 -8.78 8.29
CA ALA A 75 -5.62 -9.05 7.09
C ALA A 75 -4.86 -9.97 6.11
N LEU A 76 -3.54 -10.11 6.27
CA LEU A 76 -2.72 -11.07 5.55
C LEU A 76 -2.70 -12.48 6.18
N ARG A 77 -3.16 -12.64 7.44
CA ARG A 77 -3.14 -13.92 8.18
C ARG A 77 -4.36 -14.78 7.92
#